data_AF-A0A3D0N9V6-F1
#
_entry.id   AF-A0A3D0N9V6-F1
#
_cell.length_a   1.000
_cell.length_b   1.000
_cell.length_c   1.000
_cell.angle_alpha   90.00
_cell.angle_beta   90.00
_cell.angle_gamma   90.00
#
_symmetry.space_group_name_H-M   'P 1'
#
loop_
_entity.id
_entity.type
_entity.pdbx_description
1 polymer ?
#
loop_
_entity_poly.entity_id
_entity_poly.type
_entity_poly.pdbx_seq_one_letter_code
_entity_poly.pdbx_strand_id
1 'polypeptide(L)'
;MHYIRNVYGIPLKVGIHLDRCTDIGRVENVHFNPNSWTRSNTPTSPTGDALPRLVEHLQANLVAFDIGRSDWEYMLNTFVWGANIGYRFRDTEIGGTNGNFLGIGADWCVTPLLVENTQGPGLLITNGEFVGSPLCDAVVRVLPSNTGTLQLSNCSFWGPHNAIVDAEGTGMVSLSQCNLYQWGRDPGVAAVNIRSGSLMMQGCSFGLSKPHLYLGEPVASAVVIGNTFRGAPQITNQAAGETQILANVSRP
;
A
#
# COMPACT_ATOMS: atom_id res chain seq x y z
N MET A 1 23.22 10.30 -0.75
CA MET A 1 22.86 9.98 0.64
C MET A 1 22.09 11.14 1.25
N HIS A 2 20.91 10.90 1.82
CA HIS A 2 20.14 11.87 2.61
C HIS A 2 19.82 11.30 3.99
N TYR A 3 19.59 12.19 4.94
CA TYR A 3 18.99 11.83 6.23
C TYR A 3 17.94 12.87 6.61
N ILE A 4 16.68 12.46 6.62
CA ILE A 4 15.53 13.29 6.97
C ILE A 4 14.91 12.70 8.22
N ARG A 5 14.79 13.49 9.29
CA ARG A 5 14.28 12.99 10.56
C ARG A 5 13.45 14.00 11.32
N ASN A 6 12.40 13.52 12.00
CA ASN A 6 11.53 14.31 12.88
C ASN A 6 10.83 15.47 12.15
N VAL A 7 10.41 15.24 10.91
CA VAL A 7 9.70 16.25 10.11
C VAL A 7 8.20 16.03 10.25
N TYR A 8 7.49 17.05 10.73
CA TYR A 8 6.04 17.03 10.93
C TYR A 8 5.42 18.18 10.17
N GLY A 9 4.31 17.93 9.46
CA GLY A 9 3.71 19.01 8.68
C GLY A 9 2.50 18.61 7.86
N ILE A 10 2.09 19.52 6.98
CA ILE A 10 0.93 19.39 6.12
C ILE A 10 1.32 19.86 4.72
N PRO A 11 2.08 19.04 3.99
CA PRO A 11 2.31 19.31 2.58
C PRO A 11 0.97 19.35 1.84
N LEU A 12 0.79 20.32 0.94
CA LEU A 12 -0.43 20.45 0.15
C LEU A 12 -0.34 19.80 -1.24
N LYS A 13 0.89 19.46 -1.68
CA LYS A 13 1.15 18.90 -3.01
C LYS A 13 2.11 17.72 -2.97
N VAL A 14 3.33 17.93 -2.46
CA VAL A 14 4.31 16.85 -2.26
C VAL A 14 4.93 16.99 -0.87
N GLY A 15 5.03 15.90 -0.12
CA GLY A 15 5.69 15.86 1.18
C GLY A 15 7.19 15.65 1.05
N ILE A 16 7.61 14.40 1.01
CA ILE A 16 8.99 14.00 0.73
C ILE A 16 9.09 13.59 -0.73
N HIS A 17 10.05 14.15 -1.45
CA HIS A 17 10.42 13.73 -2.80
C HIS A 17 11.86 13.23 -2.80
N LEU A 18 12.06 11.98 -3.19
CA LEU A 18 13.37 11.35 -3.32
C LEU A 18 13.56 10.83 -4.73
N ASP A 19 14.75 11.04 -5.28
CA ASP A 19 15.14 10.45 -6.55
C ASP A 19 16.67 10.41 -6.66
N ARG A 20 17.17 9.55 -7.54
CA ARG A 20 18.60 9.39 -7.86
C ARG A 20 19.52 9.18 -6.64
N CYS A 21 19.06 8.48 -5.60
CA CYS A 21 19.90 8.12 -4.46
C CYS A 21 20.56 6.75 -4.69
N THR A 22 21.80 6.73 -5.16
CA THR A 22 22.56 5.49 -5.43
C THR A 22 23.34 4.99 -4.19
N ASP A 23 22.92 5.42 -3.00
CA ASP A 23 23.48 5.12 -1.69
C ASP A 23 22.32 5.04 -0.69
N ILE A 24 22.58 4.67 0.56
CA ILE A 24 21.55 4.37 1.57
C ILE A 24 20.95 5.66 2.15
N GLY A 25 19.81 6.07 1.59
CA GLY A 25 18.95 7.13 2.10
C GLY A 25 18.17 6.74 3.36
N ARG A 26 17.87 7.72 4.23
CA ARG A 26 17.10 7.49 5.47
C ARG A 26 16.02 8.56 5.68
N VAL A 27 14.79 8.12 5.93
CA VAL A 27 13.66 8.95 6.35
C VAL A 27 13.05 8.37 7.63
N GLU A 28 13.16 9.07 8.75
CA GLU A 28 12.79 8.54 10.06
C GLU A 28 11.84 9.48 10.81
N ASN A 29 10.75 8.95 11.37
CA ASN A 29 9.85 9.72 12.23
C ASN A 29 9.29 10.97 11.51
N VAL A 30 8.78 10.78 10.29
CA VAL A 30 8.22 11.83 9.44
C VAL A 30 6.71 11.63 9.31
N HIS A 31 5.92 12.60 9.77
CA HIS A 31 4.47 12.45 9.85
C HIS A 31 3.74 13.64 9.24
N PHE A 32 2.83 13.36 8.30
CA PHE A 32 2.00 14.34 7.66
C PHE A 32 0.54 14.19 8.05
N ASN A 33 -0.02 15.16 8.77
CA ASN A 33 -1.39 15.08 9.24
C ASN A 33 -2.02 16.48 9.34
N PRO A 34 -3.18 16.74 8.68
CA PRO A 34 -3.84 18.05 8.70
C PRO A 34 -4.16 18.55 10.12
N ASN A 35 -4.24 17.65 11.12
CA ASN A 35 -4.38 18.03 12.51
C ASN A 35 -3.29 18.98 13.02
N SER A 36 -2.07 18.92 12.46
CA SER A 36 -0.97 19.81 12.86
C SER A 36 -1.28 21.30 12.60
N TRP A 37 -2.11 21.64 11.62
CA TRP A 37 -2.52 23.01 11.30
C TRP A 37 -3.88 23.33 11.91
N THR A 38 -4.85 22.41 11.78
CA THR A 38 -6.21 22.62 12.31
C THR A 38 -6.22 22.74 13.84
N ARG A 39 -5.21 22.19 14.53
CA ARG A 39 -5.04 22.29 15.98
C ARG A 39 -3.86 23.18 16.40
N SER A 40 -3.33 23.98 15.49
CA SER A 40 -2.15 24.82 15.75
C SER A 40 -2.43 26.07 16.59
N ASN A 41 -3.70 26.44 16.78
CA ASN A 41 -4.13 27.72 17.36
C ASN A 41 -3.60 28.97 16.60
N THR A 42 -3.10 28.80 15.38
CA THR A 42 -2.73 29.95 14.54
C THR A 42 -3.99 30.65 14.01
N PRO A 43 -3.96 31.96 13.73
CA PRO A 43 -5.09 32.68 13.13
C PRO A 43 -5.55 32.11 11.78
N THR A 44 -4.65 31.39 11.10
CA THR A 44 -4.90 30.75 9.80
C THR A 44 -5.42 29.32 9.90
N SER A 45 -5.63 28.78 11.12
CA SER A 45 -6.06 27.39 11.30
C SER A 45 -7.41 27.15 10.59
N PRO A 46 -7.54 26.13 9.73
CA PRO A 46 -8.80 25.84 9.05
C PRO A 46 -9.89 25.51 10.07
N THR A 47 -11.04 26.19 9.97
CA THR A 47 -12.22 25.97 10.81
C THR A 47 -13.49 25.97 9.94
N GLY A 48 -14.60 25.44 10.48
CA GLY A 48 -15.85 25.32 9.74
C GLY A 48 -15.65 24.63 8.39
N ASP A 49 -16.16 25.24 7.32
CA ASP A 49 -16.09 24.70 5.95
C ASP A 49 -14.68 24.65 5.36
N ALA A 50 -13.69 25.35 5.93
CA ALA A 50 -12.31 25.27 5.46
C ALA A 50 -11.68 23.89 5.75
N LEU A 51 -12.15 23.19 6.78
CA LEU A 51 -11.66 21.86 7.14
C LEU A 51 -11.99 20.81 6.06
N PRO A 52 -13.26 20.57 5.67
CA PRO A 52 -13.57 19.61 4.61
C PRO A 52 -12.92 20.00 3.28
N ARG A 53 -12.82 21.29 2.95
CA ARG A 53 -12.11 21.76 1.75
C ARG A 53 -10.61 21.43 1.76
N LEU A 54 -9.98 21.50 2.93
CA LEU A 54 -8.58 21.06 3.07
C LEU A 54 -8.47 19.56 2.80
N VAL A 55 -9.32 18.73 3.41
CA VAL A 55 -9.29 17.28 3.20
C VAL A 55 -9.51 16.92 1.73
N GLU A 56 -10.50 17.52 1.08
CA GLU A 56 -10.76 17.36 -0.35
C GLU A 56 -9.54 17.76 -1.18
N HIS A 57 -8.90 18.89 -0.87
CA HIS A 57 -7.69 19.32 -1.56
C HIS A 57 -6.54 18.30 -1.40
N LEU A 58 -6.31 17.80 -0.18
CA LEU A 58 -5.26 16.80 0.08
C LEU A 58 -5.53 15.50 -0.69
N GLN A 59 -6.77 15.00 -0.67
CA GLN A 59 -7.17 13.80 -1.39
C GLN A 59 -7.15 13.96 -2.92
N ALA A 60 -7.21 15.19 -3.43
CA ALA A 60 -7.04 15.47 -4.85
C ALA A 60 -5.57 15.68 -5.27
N ASN A 61 -4.72 16.22 -4.39
CA ASN A 61 -3.43 16.79 -4.82
C ASN A 61 -2.18 16.24 -4.12
N LEU A 62 -2.29 15.73 -2.88
CA LEU A 62 -1.10 15.38 -2.10
C LEU A 62 -0.54 14.00 -2.48
N VAL A 63 0.73 13.97 -2.89
CA VAL A 63 1.59 12.78 -2.83
C VAL A 63 2.53 12.90 -1.63
N ALA A 64 2.31 12.11 -0.59
CA ALA A 64 2.97 12.34 0.69
C ALA A 64 4.45 11.93 0.66
N PHE A 65 4.73 10.73 0.15
CA PHE A 65 6.07 10.20 -0.03
C PHE A 65 6.23 9.75 -1.48
N ASP A 66 6.93 10.55 -2.27
CA ASP A 66 7.17 10.33 -3.69
C ASP A 66 8.62 9.86 -3.91
N ILE A 67 8.79 8.57 -4.18
CA ILE A 67 10.08 7.88 -4.12
C ILE A 67 10.39 7.33 -5.50
N GLY A 68 11.37 7.92 -6.17
CA GLY A 68 11.93 7.45 -7.43
C GLY A 68 13.08 6.48 -7.21
N ARG A 69 14.15 6.64 -7.99
CA ARG A 69 15.32 5.76 -7.88
C ARG A 69 16.02 5.93 -6.53
N SER A 70 15.99 4.90 -5.70
CA SER A 70 16.81 4.82 -4.47
C SER A 70 17.34 3.39 -4.25
N ASP A 71 18.61 3.28 -3.86
CA ASP A 71 19.28 2.04 -3.46
C ASP A 71 19.27 1.90 -1.96
N TRP A 72 18.59 0.85 -1.48
CA TRP A 72 18.47 0.55 -0.06
C TRP A 72 17.91 1.72 0.75
N GLU A 73 16.80 2.29 0.30
CA GLU A 73 16.10 3.32 1.08
C GLU A 73 15.66 2.74 2.42
N TYR A 74 15.86 3.50 3.50
CA TYR A 74 15.35 3.17 4.82
C TYR A 74 14.28 4.16 5.23
N MET A 75 13.04 3.69 5.40
CA MET A 75 11.99 4.47 6.03
C MET A 75 11.55 3.81 7.32
N LEU A 76 11.55 4.58 8.41
CA LEU A 76 11.18 4.09 9.74
C LEU A 76 10.17 5.03 10.37
N ASN A 77 9.03 4.48 10.81
CA ASN A 77 8.00 5.22 11.54
C ASN A 77 7.58 6.48 10.78
N THR A 78 7.08 6.32 9.55
CA THR A 78 6.56 7.43 8.76
C THR A 78 5.06 7.30 8.58
N PHE A 79 4.36 8.42 8.48
CA PHE A 79 2.90 8.41 8.45
C PHE A 79 2.35 9.52 7.57
N VAL A 80 1.22 9.26 6.91
CA VAL A 80 0.36 10.30 6.35
C VAL A 80 -1.11 10.01 6.58
N TRP A 81 -1.90 11.06 6.77
CA TRP A 81 -3.36 10.99 6.76
C TRP A 81 -3.95 11.83 5.60
N GLY A 82 -4.90 11.25 4.88
CA GLY A 82 -5.79 11.99 3.96
C GLY A 82 -5.16 12.42 2.63
N ALA A 83 -4.05 11.81 2.21
CA ALA A 83 -3.41 12.14 0.94
C ALA A 83 -4.18 11.57 -0.27
N ASN A 84 -3.92 12.12 -1.46
CA ASN A 84 -4.26 11.44 -2.70
C ASN A 84 -3.46 10.13 -2.75
N ILE A 85 -2.13 10.24 -2.76
CA ILE A 85 -1.24 9.07 -2.70
C ILE A 85 -0.43 9.13 -1.41
N GLY A 86 -0.45 8.05 -0.64
CA GLY A 86 0.35 7.92 0.58
C GLY A 86 1.83 7.75 0.24
N TYR A 87 2.18 6.56 -0.25
CA TYR A 87 3.51 6.22 -0.74
C TYR A 87 3.44 5.92 -2.23
N ARG A 88 4.26 6.59 -3.03
CA ARG A 88 4.44 6.33 -4.46
C ARG A 88 5.85 5.83 -4.70
N PHE A 89 5.98 4.60 -5.17
CA PHE A 89 7.23 4.03 -5.67
C PHE A 89 7.23 4.13 -7.19
N ARG A 90 7.87 5.19 -7.69
CA ARG A 90 7.83 5.58 -9.10
C ARG A 90 8.70 4.70 -9.97
N ASP A 91 8.23 4.50 -11.20
CA ASP A 91 9.08 4.07 -12.28
C ASP A 91 9.83 5.28 -12.84
N THR A 92 11.14 5.16 -13.01
CA THR A 92 11.98 6.24 -13.53
C THR A 92 12.89 5.72 -14.62
N GLU A 93 13.40 6.61 -15.46
CA GLU A 93 14.34 6.27 -16.54
C GLU A 93 15.61 5.55 -16.04
N ILE A 94 15.95 5.70 -14.76
CA ILE A 94 17.13 5.11 -14.14
C ILE A 94 16.80 3.96 -13.16
N GLY A 95 15.52 3.52 -13.15
CA GLY A 95 15.02 2.40 -12.36
C GLY A 95 14.16 2.81 -11.16
N GLY A 96 13.55 1.82 -10.50
CA GLY A 96 12.71 2.01 -9.33
C GLY A 96 13.48 2.03 -8.00
N THR A 97 12.75 1.96 -6.89
CA THR A 97 13.32 1.86 -5.55
C THR A 97 13.62 0.40 -5.16
N ASN A 98 14.58 0.17 -4.26
CA ASN A 98 14.56 -0.97 -3.33
C ASN A 98 14.84 -0.45 -1.92
N GLY A 99 14.43 -1.20 -0.88
CA GLY A 99 14.70 -0.75 0.49
C GLY A 99 13.90 -1.44 1.58
N ASN A 100 14.10 -0.94 2.81
CA ASN A 100 13.45 -1.37 4.04
C ASN A 100 12.49 -0.28 4.55
N PHE A 101 11.23 -0.66 4.73
CA PHE A 101 10.16 0.23 5.15
C PHE A 101 9.49 -0.37 6.38
N LEU A 102 9.85 0.11 7.56
CA LEU A 102 9.42 -0.45 8.83
C LEU A 102 8.48 0.51 9.57
N GLY A 103 7.27 0.03 9.89
CA GLY A 103 6.30 0.84 10.64
C GLY A 103 5.79 2.04 9.84
N ILE A 104 5.63 1.90 8.52
CA ILE A 104 5.09 2.97 7.67
C ILE A 104 3.56 2.90 7.62
N GLY A 105 2.90 4.06 7.64
CA GLY A 105 1.44 4.13 7.61
C GLY A 105 0.89 5.17 6.63
N ALA A 106 -0.22 4.84 5.98
CA ALA A 106 -0.99 5.78 5.16
C ALA A 106 -2.47 5.55 5.44
N ASP A 107 -3.07 6.49 6.18
CA ASP A 107 -4.45 6.42 6.65
C ASP A 107 -5.35 7.36 5.83
N TRP A 108 -6.59 6.92 5.58
CA TRP A 108 -7.63 7.66 4.87
C TRP A 108 -7.19 8.23 3.51
N CYS A 109 -6.27 7.55 2.80
CA CYS A 109 -5.77 8.02 1.51
C CYS A 109 -6.64 7.54 0.35
N VAL A 110 -6.55 8.18 -0.83
CA VAL A 110 -7.20 7.69 -2.05
C VAL A 110 -6.45 6.50 -2.63
N THR A 111 -5.11 6.50 -2.57
CA THR A 111 -4.25 5.36 -2.86
C THR A 111 -3.12 5.31 -1.83
N PRO A 112 -3.31 4.59 -0.71
CA PRO A 112 -2.31 4.49 0.36
C PRO A 112 -0.92 4.04 -0.11
N LEU A 113 -0.84 3.03 -0.97
CA LEU A 113 0.41 2.48 -1.51
C LEU A 113 0.29 2.27 -3.02
N LEU A 114 1.02 3.08 -3.80
CA LEU A 114 1.13 2.97 -5.25
C LEU A 114 2.53 2.48 -5.63
N VAL A 115 2.60 1.35 -6.32
CA VAL A 115 3.84 0.77 -6.85
C VAL A 115 3.79 0.80 -8.37
N GLU A 116 4.54 1.70 -8.97
CA GLU A 116 4.69 1.75 -10.43
C GLU A 116 5.77 0.77 -10.88
N ASN A 117 6.91 0.76 -10.17
CA ASN A 117 7.97 -0.23 -10.37
C ASN A 117 8.88 -0.31 -9.14
N THR A 118 9.59 -1.42 -9.01
CA THR A 118 10.61 -1.66 -7.98
C THR A 118 11.72 -2.50 -8.57
N GLN A 119 12.88 -2.54 -7.91
CA GLN A 119 13.99 -3.37 -8.36
C GLN A 119 13.84 -4.82 -7.87
N GLY A 120 14.71 -5.71 -8.33
CA GLY A 120 14.74 -7.13 -7.93
C GLY A 120 14.79 -7.38 -6.41
N PRO A 121 15.67 -6.70 -5.64
CA PRO A 121 15.69 -6.82 -4.18
C PRO A 121 14.36 -6.43 -3.51
N GLY A 122 13.61 -5.54 -4.16
CA GLY A 122 12.23 -5.23 -3.83
C GLY A 122 12.01 -4.19 -2.74
N LEU A 123 10.73 -3.99 -2.44
CA LEU A 123 10.26 -3.20 -1.31
C LEU A 123 9.99 -4.14 -0.14
N LEU A 124 10.72 -3.97 0.96
CA LEU A 124 10.57 -4.78 2.17
C LEU A 124 9.73 -4.01 3.20
N ILE A 125 8.40 -4.08 3.06
CA ILE A 125 7.47 -3.35 3.91
C ILE A 125 7.05 -4.25 5.08
N THR A 126 7.40 -3.85 6.30
CA THR A 126 7.12 -4.61 7.53
C THR A 126 6.37 -3.77 8.55
N ASN A 127 5.39 -4.35 9.24
CA ASN A 127 4.55 -3.67 10.23
C ASN A 127 3.86 -2.42 9.67
N GLY A 128 3.37 -2.50 8.43
CA GLY A 128 2.69 -1.37 7.78
C GLY A 128 1.20 -1.29 8.13
N GLU A 129 0.66 -0.07 8.18
CA GLU A 129 -0.75 0.20 8.47
C GLU A 129 -1.38 1.05 7.35
N PHE A 130 -2.34 0.47 6.62
CA PHE A 130 -2.87 1.12 5.42
C PHE A 130 -4.39 1.16 5.41
N VAL A 131 -4.94 2.35 5.18
CA VAL A 131 -6.38 2.59 5.21
C VAL A 131 -6.79 3.42 4.01
N GLY A 132 -7.63 2.82 3.17
CA GLY A 132 -8.24 3.51 2.04
C GLY A 132 -9.47 4.32 2.48
N SER A 133 -9.61 5.53 1.95
CA SER A 133 -10.82 6.35 2.07
C SER A 133 -12.00 5.76 1.25
N PRO A 134 -13.22 6.33 1.33
CA PRO A 134 -14.33 5.90 0.46
C PRO A 134 -14.04 6.04 -1.04
N LEU A 135 -13.09 6.89 -1.43
CA LEU A 135 -12.65 7.07 -2.82
C LEU A 135 -11.61 6.04 -3.26
N CYS A 136 -11.09 5.23 -2.33
CA CYS A 136 -10.01 4.29 -2.60
C CYS A 136 -10.53 3.02 -3.28
N ASP A 137 -10.05 2.77 -4.50
CA ASP A 137 -10.33 1.53 -5.22
C ASP A 137 -9.45 0.38 -4.74
N ALA A 138 -8.15 0.60 -4.54
CA ALA A 138 -7.25 -0.39 -3.98
C ALA A 138 -6.25 0.24 -3.01
N VAL A 139 -6.08 -0.37 -1.84
CA VAL A 139 -5.14 0.13 -0.81
C VAL A 139 -3.70 0.02 -1.29
N VAL A 140 -3.36 -1.13 -1.85
CA VAL A 140 -2.10 -1.42 -2.53
C VAL A 140 -2.39 -1.59 -4.01
N ARG A 141 -1.90 -0.66 -4.81
CA ARG A 141 -2.03 -0.70 -6.27
C ARG A 141 -0.65 -0.94 -6.88
N VAL A 142 -0.49 -2.06 -7.59
CA VAL A 142 0.73 -2.37 -8.36
C VAL A 142 0.39 -2.24 -9.84
N LEU A 143 1.11 -1.37 -10.55
CA LEU A 143 0.83 -1.07 -11.95
C LEU A 143 1.47 -2.07 -12.93
N PRO A 144 0.96 -2.19 -14.17
CA PRO A 144 1.51 -3.10 -15.18
C PRO A 144 3.01 -2.95 -15.47
N SER A 145 3.58 -1.76 -15.24
CA SER A 145 5.02 -1.48 -15.39
C SER A 145 5.89 -2.21 -14.37
N ASN A 146 5.31 -2.72 -13.28
CA ASN A 146 6.09 -3.35 -12.22
C ASN A 146 6.62 -4.72 -12.67
N THR A 147 7.94 -4.85 -12.60
CA THR A 147 8.67 -6.11 -12.89
C THR A 147 9.41 -6.65 -11.67
N GLY A 148 9.51 -5.86 -10.59
CA GLY A 148 10.23 -6.23 -9.37
C GLY A 148 9.36 -6.85 -8.28
N THR A 149 9.91 -6.90 -7.06
CA THR A 149 9.30 -7.56 -5.91
C THR A 149 8.67 -6.57 -4.90
N LEU A 150 7.42 -6.79 -4.53
CA LEU A 150 6.77 -6.16 -3.37
C LEU A 150 6.57 -7.19 -2.26
N GLN A 151 7.14 -6.95 -1.08
CA GLN A 151 6.95 -7.80 0.10
C GLN A 151 6.25 -7.03 1.22
N LEU A 152 5.10 -7.54 1.64
CA LEU A 152 4.30 -7.02 2.74
C LEU A 152 4.31 -8.07 3.86
N SER A 153 4.88 -7.71 5.01
CA SER A 153 5.01 -8.60 6.16
C SER A 153 4.39 -7.97 7.41
N ASN A 154 3.48 -8.71 8.08
CA ASN A 154 2.81 -8.25 9.29
C ASN A 154 2.10 -6.88 9.12
N CYS A 155 1.52 -6.64 7.94
CA CYS A 155 0.77 -5.42 7.63
C CYS A 155 -0.72 -5.57 7.95
N SER A 156 -1.39 -4.47 8.29
CA SER A 156 -2.83 -4.42 8.55
C SER A 156 -3.55 -3.46 7.60
N PHE A 157 -4.73 -3.89 7.13
CA PHE A 157 -5.52 -3.18 6.12
C PHE A 157 -6.99 -3.06 6.55
N TRP A 158 -7.53 -1.83 6.59
CA TRP A 158 -8.93 -1.58 6.94
C TRP A 158 -9.49 -0.31 6.27
N GLY A 159 -10.77 -0.02 6.46
CA GLY A 159 -11.42 1.17 5.91
C GLY A 159 -12.41 0.90 4.77
N PRO A 160 -13.12 1.94 4.31
CA PRO A 160 -14.22 1.84 3.33
C PRO A 160 -13.76 1.77 1.86
N HIS A 161 -12.70 1.01 1.57
CA HIS A 161 -12.14 0.86 0.23
C HIS A 161 -12.66 -0.38 -0.51
N ASN A 162 -12.39 -0.48 -1.81
CA ASN A 162 -12.91 -1.57 -2.63
C ASN A 162 -12.08 -2.87 -2.54
N ALA A 163 -10.79 -2.81 -2.83
CA ALA A 163 -9.85 -3.92 -2.72
C ALA A 163 -8.68 -3.57 -1.78
N ILE A 164 -8.07 -4.58 -1.18
CA ILE A 164 -6.85 -4.38 -0.39
C ILE A 164 -5.63 -4.38 -1.31
N VAL A 165 -5.53 -5.38 -2.19
CA VAL A 165 -4.49 -5.44 -3.22
C VAL A 165 -5.14 -5.54 -4.59
N ASP A 166 -4.73 -4.67 -5.51
CA ASP A 166 -4.94 -4.85 -6.94
C ASP A 166 -3.57 -4.76 -7.63
N ALA A 167 -3.12 -5.88 -8.16
CA ALA A 167 -1.77 -6.02 -8.69
C ALA A 167 -1.77 -6.45 -10.15
N GLU A 168 -1.11 -5.62 -10.96
CA GLU A 168 -0.76 -5.86 -12.34
C GLU A 168 0.78 -5.85 -12.48
N GLY A 169 1.28 -6.48 -13.53
CA GLY A 169 2.69 -6.54 -13.85
C GLY A 169 3.22 -7.97 -13.89
N THR A 170 4.52 -8.11 -14.10
CA THR A 170 5.16 -9.44 -14.22
C THR A 170 6.02 -9.79 -13.01
N GLY A 171 6.14 -8.86 -12.06
CA GLY A 171 6.86 -9.03 -10.81
C GLY A 171 6.16 -9.95 -9.80
N MET A 172 6.69 -9.95 -8.59
CA MET A 172 6.17 -10.77 -7.49
C MET A 172 5.55 -9.91 -6.39
N VAL A 173 4.36 -10.30 -5.95
CA VAL A 173 3.70 -9.77 -4.76
C VAL A 173 3.71 -10.84 -3.68
N SER A 174 4.24 -10.50 -2.51
CA SER A 174 4.28 -11.37 -1.34
C SER A 174 3.53 -10.76 -0.17
N LEU A 175 2.59 -11.52 0.41
CA LEU A 175 1.88 -11.20 1.64
C LEU A 175 2.18 -12.27 2.69
N SER A 176 2.74 -11.87 3.82
CA SER A 176 3.05 -12.77 4.93
C SER A 176 2.51 -12.21 6.23
N GLN A 177 1.70 -12.99 6.94
CA GLN A 177 1.16 -12.61 8.26
C GLN A 177 0.34 -11.31 8.24
N CYS A 178 -0.30 -10.98 7.12
CA CYS A 178 -1.11 -9.77 7.00
C CYS A 178 -2.52 -9.94 7.59
N ASN A 179 -3.07 -8.86 8.12
CA ASN A 179 -4.47 -8.78 8.55
C ASN A 179 -5.30 -7.97 7.55
N LEU A 180 -6.13 -8.67 6.78
CA LEU A 180 -6.98 -8.12 5.73
C LEU A 180 -8.41 -7.95 6.28
N TYR A 181 -8.70 -6.79 6.89
CA TYR A 181 -9.88 -6.67 7.74
C TYR A 181 -11.16 -6.22 7.02
N GLN A 182 -11.08 -5.21 6.16
CA GLN A 182 -12.24 -4.66 5.44
C GLN A 182 -11.91 -4.49 3.96
N TRP A 183 -12.87 -4.81 3.09
CA TRP A 183 -12.84 -4.60 1.65
C TRP A 183 -14.26 -4.79 1.09
N GLY A 184 -14.40 -4.67 -0.23
CA GLY A 184 -15.63 -4.92 -0.97
C GLY A 184 -16.67 -3.86 -0.65
N ARG A 185 -16.29 -2.58 -0.73
CA ARG A 185 -17.23 -1.46 -0.81
C ARG A 185 -18.26 -1.75 -1.91
N ASP A 186 -17.77 -2.18 -3.07
CA ASP A 186 -18.60 -2.62 -4.18
C ASP A 186 -18.76 -4.16 -4.13
N PRO A 187 -19.97 -4.69 -4.37
CA PRO A 187 -20.21 -6.14 -4.32
C PRO A 187 -19.37 -6.92 -5.34
N GLY A 188 -18.90 -8.10 -4.95
CA GLY A 188 -18.17 -9.01 -5.85
C GLY A 188 -16.66 -8.76 -5.95
N VAL A 189 -16.14 -7.67 -5.39
CA VAL A 189 -14.70 -7.37 -5.41
C VAL A 189 -13.94 -8.22 -4.40
N ALA A 190 -12.87 -8.88 -4.86
CA ALA A 190 -12.00 -9.65 -4.00
C ALA A 190 -11.06 -8.75 -3.18
N ALA A 191 -10.69 -9.19 -1.97
CA ALA A 191 -9.70 -8.50 -1.15
C ALA A 191 -8.36 -8.38 -1.87
N VAL A 192 -7.90 -9.47 -2.48
CA VAL A 192 -6.64 -9.54 -3.23
C VAL A 192 -6.93 -9.94 -4.67
N ASN A 193 -6.58 -9.07 -5.61
CA ASN A 193 -6.69 -9.30 -7.04
C ASN A 193 -5.27 -9.33 -7.61
N ILE A 194 -4.82 -10.50 -8.04
CA ILE A 194 -3.55 -10.65 -8.78
C ILE A 194 -3.91 -10.93 -10.22
N ARG A 195 -3.69 -9.94 -11.10
CA ARG A 195 -4.10 -10.02 -12.50
C ARG A 195 -3.02 -10.66 -13.38
N SER A 196 -1.76 -10.56 -12.98
CA SER A 196 -0.61 -11.10 -13.69
C SER A 196 0.58 -11.26 -12.74
N GLY A 197 1.66 -11.89 -13.21
CA GLY A 197 2.89 -12.07 -12.42
C GLY A 197 2.80 -13.22 -11.42
N SER A 198 3.40 -13.07 -10.25
CA SER A 198 3.47 -14.13 -9.23
C SER A 198 2.96 -13.70 -7.85
N LEU A 199 2.31 -14.63 -7.15
CA LEU A 199 1.82 -14.44 -5.78
C LEU A 199 2.48 -15.42 -4.80
N MET A 200 2.93 -14.91 -3.67
CA MET A 200 3.14 -15.69 -2.44
C MET A 200 2.25 -15.13 -1.34
N MET A 201 1.33 -15.94 -0.80
CA MET A 201 0.43 -15.53 0.27
C MET A 201 0.44 -16.57 1.38
N GLN A 202 0.94 -16.19 2.55
CA GLN A 202 0.99 -17.09 3.70
C GLN A 202 0.57 -16.46 5.02
N GLY A 203 -0.08 -17.25 5.87
CA GLY A 203 -0.39 -16.87 7.25
C GLY A 203 -1.28 -15.63 7.38
N CYS A 204 -1.99 -15.24 6.33
CA CYS A 204 -2.84 -14.05 6.33
C CYS A 204 -4.22 -14.37 6.92
N SER A 205 -4.85 -13.36 7.54
CA SER A 205 -6.19 -13.45 8.12
C SER A 205 -7.15 -12.53 7.37
N PHE A 206 -8.25 -13.08 6.87
CA PHE A 206 -9.34 -12.34 6.24
C PHE A 206 -10.47 -12.07 7.24
N GLY A 207 -10.88 -10.80 7.36
CA GLY A 207 -11.83 -10.30 8.34
C GLY A 207 -13.30 -10.48 7.99
N LEU A 208 -13.64 -10.62 6.70
CA LEU A 208 -15.02 -10.66 6.18
C LEU A 208 -15.27 -11.92 5.33
N SER A 209 -16.51 -12.37 5.29
CA SER A 209 -16.94 -13.45 4.39
C SER A 209 -17.38 -12.87 3.03
N LYS A 210 -16.44 -12.30 2.30
CA LYS A 210 -16.59 -11.72 0.95
C LYS A 210 -15.62 -12.43 -0.02
N PRO A 211 -15.62 -12.14 -1.34
CA PRO A 211 -14.61 -12.68 -2.24
C PRO A 211 -13.20 -12.40 -1.69
N HIS A 212 -12.38 -13.42 -1.55
CA HIS A 212 -11.11 -13.33 -0.81
C HIS A 212 -9.94 -13.12 -1.76
N LEU A 213 -9.88 -13.91 -2.83
CA LEU A 213 -8.76 -13.92 -3.77
C LEU A 213 -9.25 -14.11 -5.20
N TYR A 214 -8.71 -13.32 -6.12
CA TYR A 214 -8.82 -13.49 -7.56
C TYR A 214 -7.42 -13.65 -8.16
N LEU A 215 -7.21 -14.72 -8.92
CA LEU A 215 -6.01 -14.94 -9.74
C LEU A 215 -6.43 -14.91 -11.22
N GLY A 216 -5.92 -13.94 -11.97
CA GLY A 216 -6.20 -13.78 -13.40
C GLY A 216 -5.44 -14.77 -14.27
N GLU A 217 -5.89 -14.94 -15.52
CA GLU A 217 -5.27 -15.86 -16.49
C GLU A 217 -3.76 -15.64 -16.68
N PRO A 218 -3.25 -14.39 -16.80
CA PRO A 218 -1.80 -14.16 -16.97
C PRO A 218 -0.94 -14.36 -15.71
N VAL A 219 -1.49 -14.87 -14.60
CA VAL A 219 -0.70 -15.22 -13.42
C VAL A 219 0.21 -16.41 -13.74
N ALA A 220 1.52 -16.20 -13.60
CA ALA A 220 2.56 -17.15 -13.92
C ALA A 220 2.78 -18.18 -12.80
N SER A 221 2.60 -17.78 -11.54
CA SER A 221 2.59 -18.72 -10.41
C SER A 221 1.88 -18.15 -9.17
N ALA A 222 1.31 -19.02 -8.35
CA ALA A 222 0.74 -18.61 -7.06
C ALA A 222 0.90 -19.68 -5.98
N VAL A 223 1.31 -19.27 -4.78
CA VAL A 223 1.23 -20.10 -3.56
C VAL A 223 0.36 -19.41 -2.54
N VAL A 224 -0.68 -20.10 -2.07
CA VAL A 224 -1.66 -19.62 -1.09
C VAL A 224 -1.77 -20.65 0.04
N ILE A 225 -1.05 -20.41 1.14
CA ILE A 225 -0.83 -21.41 2.17
C ILE A 225 -1.07 -20.91 3.61
N GLY A 226 -1.74 -21.71 4.44
CA GLY A 226 -1.81 -21.43 5.87
C GLY A 226 -2.61 -20.17 6.24
N ASN A 227 -3.56 -19.75 5.39
CA ASN A 227 -4.38 -18.56 5.63
C ASN A 227 -5.67 -18.90 6.38
N THR A 228 -6.23 -17.92 7.08
CA THR A 228 -7.51 -18.04 7.80
C THR A 228 -8.56 -17.14 7.16
N PHE A 229 -9.68 -17.73 6.72
CA PHE A 229 -10.79 -17.03 6.09
C PHE A 229 -11.97 -16.91 7.05
N ARG A 230 -12.65 -15.76 7.07
CA ARG A 230 -13.97 -15.69 7.71
C ARG A 230 -14.99 -16.30 6.76
N GLY A 231 -15.69 -17.33 7.21
CA GLY A 231 -16.55 -18.13 6.34
C GLY A 231 -15.77 -19.01 5.36
N ALA A 232 -16.48 -19.60 4.40
CA ALA A 232 -15.88 -20.46 3.39
C ALA A 232 -14.90 -19.66 2.50
N PRO A 233 -13.76 -20.24 2.09
CA PRO A 233 -12.84 -19.58 1.18
C PRO A 233 -13.55 -19.28 -0.15
N GLN A 234 -13.42 -18.03 -0.61
CA GLN A 234 -14.00 -17.55 -1.87
C GLN A 234 -12.84 -17.16 -2.77
N ILE A 235 -12.30 -18.14 -3.49
CA ILE A 235 -11.11 -17.99 -4.32
C ILE A 235 -11.48 -18.29 -5.76
N THR A 236 -11.27 -17.33 -6.65
CA THR A 236 -11.39 -17.50 -8.09
C THR A 236 -9.99 -17.66 -8.67
N ASN A 237 -9.70 -18.83 -9.22
CA ASN A 237 -8.43 -19.13 -9.85
C ASN A 237 -8.62 -19.34 -11.35
N GLN A 238 -8.13 -18.40 -12.15
CA GLN A 238 -8.08 -18.49 -13.62
C GLN A 238 -6.65 -18.62 -14.14
N ALA A 239 -5.65 -18.68 -13.26
CA ALA A 239 -4.24 -18.65 -13.64
C ALA A 239 -3.90 -19.76 -14.64
N ALA A 240 -3.19 -19.38 -15.71
CA ALA A 240 -2.61 -20.34 -16.63
C ALA A 240 -1.32 -20.98 -16.07
N GLY A 241 -0.67 -20.29 -15.13
CA GLY A 241 0.53 -20.75 -14.44
C GLY A 241 0.27 -21.74 -13.30
N GLU A 242 1.35 -22.19 -12.65
CA GLU A 242 1.25 -23.16 -11.56
C GLU A 242 0.69 -22.51 -10.28
N THR A 243 -0.35 -23.12 -9.70
CA THR A 243 -0.96 -22.63 -8.46
C THR A 243 -1.04 -23.72 -7.39
N GLN A 244 -0.62 -23.39 -6.16
CA GLN A 244 -0.74 -24.24 -4.98
C GLN A 244 -1.60 -23.55 -3.92
N ILE A 245 -2.75 -24.14 -3.57
CA ILE A 245 -3.67 -23.61 -2.56
C ILE A 245 -3.88 -24.69 -1.50
N LEU A 246 -3.18 -24.59 -0.36
CA LEU A 246 -3.14 -25.67 0.63
C LEU A 246 -3.14 -25.18 2.08
N ALA A 247 -3.52 -26.06 3.00
CA ALA A 247 -3.49 -25.81 4.45
C ALA A 247 -4.20 -24.52 4.91
N ASN A 248 -5.19 -24.04 4.15
CA ASN A 248 -6.00 -22.89 4.54
C ASN A 248 -7.21 -23.36 5.37
N VAL A 249 -7.66 -22.54 6.31
CA VAL A 249 -8.77 -22.85 7.21
C VAL A 249 -9.83 -21.75 7.23
N SER A 250 -11.04 -22.12 7.63
CA SER A 250 -12.14 -21.18 7.85
C SER A 250 -12.40 -21.03 9.34
N ARG A 251 -12.67 -19.79 9.77
CA ARG A 251 -13.25 -19.47 11.07
C ARG A 251 -14.71 -19.02 10.91
N PRO A 252 -15.57 -19.28 11.91
CA PRO A 252 -16.94 -18.79 11.92
C PRO A 252 -17.03 -17.25 11.85
#